data_AF-A0A395GQN9-F1
#
_entry.id   AF-A0A395GQN9-F1
#
_cell.length_a   1.000
_cell.length_b   1.000
_cell.length_c   1.000
_cell.angle_alpha   90.00
_cell.angle_beta   90.00
_cell.angle_gamma   90.00
#
_symmetry.space_group_name_H-M   'P 1'
#
loop_
_entity.id
_entity.type
_entity.pdbx_description
1 polymer ?
#
loop_
_entity_poly.entity_id
_entity_poly.type
_entity_poly.pdbx_seq_one_letter_code
_entity_poly.pdbx_strand_id
1 'polypeptide(L)'
;MPDIDLPSKIRSVIKEPHGVVNRLNTSRIPLCLPPNATSPILYALGFSRYAEIYLGFEEAWQTQLATPPITPSQSSMPPNERIRDILHKIYIPELQRSSRVKADLASLPKLPDTTQHRNSGQAFRRYINTRIQEKPHLIVAYAWIMYSAVFNGGRWIRGLLCDAGPEFWGLQEGKLHVWEEGRFPPPLSFWQIEGER
;
A
#
# COMPACT_ATOMS: atom_id res chain seq x y z
N MET A 1 30.41 10.95 13.23
CA MET A 1 29.65 9.82 12.69
C MET A 1 29.43 10.09 11.21
N PRO A 2 29.67 9.12 10.30
CA PRO A 2 29.30 9.30 8.90
C PRO A 2 27.80 9.60 8.82
N ASP A 3 27.44 10.59 8.02
CA ASP A 3 26.05 11.00 7.87
C ASP A 3 25.32 9.89 7.10
N ILE A 4 24.58 9.05 7.81
CA ILE A 4 23.85 7.94 7.21
C ILE A 4 22.78 8.50 6.24
N ASP A 5 22.64 7.87 5.08
CA ASP A 5 21.68 8.28 4.05
C ASP A 5 20.23 8.24 4.58
N LEU A 6 19.33 9.00 3.96
CA LEU A 6 17.93 9.12 4.40
C LEU A 6 17.20 7.75 4.46
N PRO A 7 17.27 6.88 3.43
CA PRO A 7 16.74 5.52 3.53
C PRO A 7 17.27 4.73 4.75
N SER A 8 18.56 4.80 5.03
CA SER A 8 19.18 4.15 6.20
C SER A 8 18.66 4.73 7.52
N LYS A 9 18.47 6.06 7.60
CA LYS A 9 17.83 6.73 8.76
C LYS A 9 16.40 6.23 8.96
N ILE A 10 15.58 6.22 7.91
CA ILE A 10 14.20 5.75 7.98
C ILE A 10 14.17 4.28 8.44
N ARG A 11 14.96 3.40 7.80
CA ARG A 11 15.05 1.98 8.16
C ARG A 11 15.38 1.78 9.63
N SER A 12 16.34 2.54 10.15
CA SER A 12 16.75 2.46 11.56
C SER A 12 15.61 2.85 12.49
N VAL A 13 14.94 3.97 12.24
CA VAL A 13 13.88 4.50 13.11
C VAL A 13 12.63 3.63 13.10
N ILE A 14 12.28 3.03 11.96
CA ILE A 14 11.07 2.19 11.85
C ILE A 14 11.29 0.73 12.26
N LYS A 15 12.52 0.31 12.59
CA LYS A 15 12.85 -1.12 12.79
C LYS A 15 11.94 -1.79 13.81
N GLU A 16 11.75 -1.16 14.97
CA GLU A 16 10.89 -1.67 16.04
C GLU A 16 9.40 -1.69 15.65
N PRO A 17 8.76 -0.58 15.23
CA PRO A 17 7.36 -0.60 14.84
C PRO A 17 7.09 -1.52 13.64
N HIS A 18 8.00 -1.61 12.68
CA HIS A 18 7.92 -2.58 11.58
C HIS A 18 7.95 -4.02 12.11
N GLY A 19 8.82 -4.34 13.07
CA GLY A 19 8.87 -5.66 13.70
C GLY A 19 7.55 -6.06 14.38
N VAL A 20 6.90 -5.11 15.05
CA VAL A 20 5.57 -5.32 15.66
C VAL A 20 4.51 -5.61 14.60
N VAL A 21 4.43 -4.78 13.55
CA VAL A 21 3.48 -4.99 12.45
C VAL A 21 3.73 -6.31 11.73
N ASN A 22 4.98 -6.65 11.45
CA ASN A 22 5.36 -7.90 10.81
C ASN A 22 4.91 -9.10 11.65
N ARG A 23 5.20 -9.10 12.96
CA ARG A 23 4.75 -10.17 13.87
C ARG A 23 3.22 -10.33 13.86
N LEU A 24 2.49 -9.21 13.91
CA LEU A 24 1.03 -9.24 13.85
C LEU A 24 0.53 -9.81 12.51
N ASN A 25 1.08 -9.37 11.38
CA ASN A 25 0.72 -9.87 10.06
C ASN A 25 1.04 -11.36 9.92
N THR A 26 2.24 -11.79 10.32
CA THR A 26 2.65 -13.20 10.25
C THR A 26 1.73 -14.10 11.07
N SER A 27 1.28 -13.65 12.24
CA SER A 27 0.35 -14.42 13.08
C SER A 27 -1.11 -14.43 12.62
N ARG A 28 -1.54 -13.43 11.83
CA ARG A 28 -2.96 -13.21 11.50
C ARG A 28 -3.34 -13.57 10.08
N ILE A 29 -2.46 -13.37 9.09
CA ILE A 29 -2.75 -13.67 7.69
C ILE A 29 -3.13 -15.14 7.49
N PRO A 30 -2.43 -16.13 8.07
CA PRO A 30 -2.81 -17.54 7.93
C PRO A 30 -4.21 -17.87 8.48
N LEU A 31 -4.71 -17.10 9.46
CA LEU A 31 -6.04 -17.28 10.03
C LEU A 31 -7.15 -16.80 9.08
N CYS A 32 -6.80 -16.00 8.08
CA CYS A 32 -7.72 -15.51 7.04
C CYS A 32 -7.78 -16.43 5.82
N LEU A 33 -7.05 -17.55 5.81
CA LEU A 33 -6.85 -18.43 4.66
C LEU A 33 -7.17 -19.89 5.02
N PRO A 34 -7.35 -20.77 4.03
CA PRO A 34 -7.48 -22.21 4.29
C PRO A 34 -6.26 -22.78 5.02
N PRO A 35 -6.42 -23.77 5.90
CA PRO A 35 -7.69 -24.38 6.31
C PRO A 35 -8.46 -23.61 7.39
N ASN A 36 -7.94 -22.48 7.89
CA ASN A 36 -8.53 -21.73 9.01
C ASN A 36 -9.77 -20.93 8.63
N ALA A 37 -9.90 -20.55 7.36
CA ALA A 37 -11.05 -19.84 6.82
C ALA A 37 -11.56 -20.54 5.55
N THR A 38 -12.88 -20.55 5.38
CA THR A 38 -13.57 -21.10 4.20
C THR A 38 -14.04 -20.02 3.23
N SER A 39 -13.81 -18.74 3.56
CA SER A 39 -14.15 -17.61 2.69
C SER A 39 -13.15 -16.46 2.88
N PRO A 40 -12.98 -15.58 1.86
CA PRO A 40 -12.03 -14.47 1.93
C PRO A 40 -12.55 -13.26 2.73
N ILE A 41 -13.66 -13.39 3.48
CA ILE A 41 -14.26 -12.27 4.24
C ILE A 41 -13.30 -11.69 5.28
N LEU A 42 -12.56 -12.54 6.01
CA LEU A 42 -11.59 -12.08 7.01
C LEU A 42 -10.40 -11.38 6.37
N TYR A 43 -9.93 -11.88 5.23
CA TYR A 43 -8.93 -11.19 4.42
C TYR A 43 -9.44 -9.83 3.97
N ALA A 44 -10.67 -9.76 3.43
CA ALA A 44 -11.29 -8.51 2.99
C ALA A 44 -11.40 -7.49 4.11
N LEU A 45 -11.75 -7.94 5.33
CA LEU A 45 -11.81 -7.06 6.50
C LEU A 45 -10.43 -6.47 6.81
N GLY A 46 -9.39 -7.30 6.90
CA GLY A 46 -8.03 -6.84 7.16
C GLY A 46 -7.49 -5.93 6.05
N PHE A 47 -7.63 -6.37 4.80
CA PHE A 47 -7.18 -5.65 3.61
C PHE A 47 -7.85 -4.28 3.48
N SER A 48 -9.16 -4.17 3.78
CA SER A 48 -9.86 -2.87 3.76
C SER A 48 -9.25 -1.81 4.68
N ARG A 49 -8.56 -2.21 5.76
CA ARG A 49 -7.88 -1.27 6.65
C ARG A 49 -6.58 -0.75 6.05
N TYR A 50 -5.79 -1.64 5.42
CA TYR A 50 -4.60 -1.25 4.66
C TYR A 50 -4.96 -0.44 3.41
N ALA A 51 -6.07 -0.77 2.75
CA ALA A 51 -6.57 -0.06 1.58
C ALA A 51 -6.74 1.44 1.85
N GLU A 52 -7.36 1.81 2.98
CA GLU A 52 -7.53 3.23 3.35
C GLU A 52 -6.19 3.97 3.53
N ILE A 53 -5.14 3.27 3.99
CA ILE A 53 -3.79 3.84 4.14
C ILE A 53 -3.21 4.20 2.76
N TYR A 54 -3.25 3.26 1.80
CA TYR A 54 -2.78 3.50 0.43
C TYR A 54 -3.61 4.55 -0.28
N LEU A 55 -4.94 4.47 -0.19
CA LEU A 55 -5.84 5.44 -0.81
C LEU A 55 -5.59 6.86 -0.27
N GLY A 56 -5.42 7.03 1.05
CA GLY A 56 -5.11 8.33 1.64
C GLY A 56 -3.75 8.87 1.23
N PHE A 57 -2.71 8.04 1.37
CA PHE A 57 -1.35 8.43 0.99
C PHE A 57 -1.25 8.85 -0.48
N GLU A 58 -1.77 8.05 -1.39
CA GLU A 58 -1.69 8.31 -2.82
C GLU A 58 -2.55 9.52 -3.22
N GLU A 59 -3.76 9.67 -2.68
CA GLU A 59 -4.61 10.86 -2.86
C GLU A 59 -3.90 12.15 -2.40
N ALA A 60 -3.27 12.11 -1.22
CA ALA A 60 -2.54 13.25 -0.69
C ALA A 60 -1.31 13.60 -1.56
N TRP A 61 -0.61 12.59 -2.08
CA TRP A 61 0.49 12.82 -3.02
C TRP A 61 0.01 13.45 -4.32
N GLN A 62 -1.05 12.90 -4.95
CA GLN A 62 -1.64 13.49 -6.16
C GLN A 62 -2.04 14.96 -5.96
N THR A 63 -2.58 15.28 -4.78
CA THR A 63 -2.94 16.66 -4.43
C THR A 63 -1.72 17.60 -4.43
N GLN A 64 -0.56 17.13 -3.95
CA GLN A 64 0.69 17.91 -4.01
C GLN A 64 1.20 18.09 -5.45
N LEU A 65 1.00 17.08 -6.31
CA LEU A 65 1.42 17.10 -7.71
C LEU A 65 0.50 17.93 -8.62
N ALA A 66 -0.76 18.14 -8.23
CA ALA A 66 -1.71 18.95 -8.98
C ALA A 66 -1.31 20.43 -9.06
N THR A 67 -0.44 20.90 -8.16
CA THR A 67 0.17 22.23 -8.27
C THR A 67 1.40 22.16 -9.17
N PRO A 68 1.45 22.86 -10.30
CA PRO A 68 2.58 22.77 -11.22
C PRO A 68 3.89 23.24 -10.56
N PRO A 69 5.03 22.61 -10.88
CA PRO A 69 6.34 23.09 -10.44
C PRO A 69 6.63 24.46 -11.07
N ILE A 70 7.12 25.40 -10.27
CA ILE A 70 7.53 26.73 -10.73
C ILE A 70 8.92 26.60 -11.37
N THR A 71 9.09 27.18 -12.57
CA THR A 71 10.39 27.23 -13.25
C THR A 71 11.34 28.12 -12.44
N PRO A 72 12.50 27.61 -11.95
CA PRO A 72 13.34 28.40 -11.06
C PRO A 72 14.00 29.58 -11.80
N SER A 73 13.65 30.80 -11.42
CA SER A 73 14.35 32.02 -11.84
C SER A 73 15.54 32.28 -10.92
N GLN A 74 16.69 31.65 -11.21
CA GLN A 74 18.07 31.96 -10.74
C GLN A 74 18.32 32.47 -9.29
N SER A 75 17.40 32.29 -8.34
CA SER A 75 17.61 32.52 -6.91
C SER A 75 17.05 31.36 -6.10
N SER A 76 17.53 31.18 -4.87
CA SER A 76 17.22 30.03 -4.02
C SER A 76 15.70 29.78 -3.93
N MET A 77 15.24 28.62 -4.40
CA MET A 77 13.81 28.25 -4.32
C MET A 77 13.33 28.26 -2.86
N PRO A 78 12.13 28.81 -2.59
CA PRO A 78 11.45 28.64 -1.32
C PRO A 78 11.37 27.17 -0.89
N PRO A 79 11.47 26.83 0.41
CA PRO A 79 11.45 25.45 0.89
C PRO A 79 10.27 24.61 0.39
N ASN A 80 9.08 25.22 0.30
CA ASN A 80 7.88 24.53 -0.17
C ASN A 80 7.96 24.15 -1.66
N GLU A 81 8.59 24.97 -2.49
CA GLU A 81 8.81 24.69 -3.91
C GLU A 81 9.84 23.57 -4.10
N ARG A 82 10.93 23.62 -3.32
CA ARG A 82 11.93 22.54 -3.31
C ARG A 82 11.32 21.19 -2.92
N ILE A 83 10.46 21.16 -1.89
CA ILE A 83 9.78 19.92 -1.50
C ILE A 83 8.92 19.43 -2.66
N ARG A 84 8.12 20.30 -3.28
CA ARG A 84 7.27 19.91 -4.40
C ARG A 84 8.05 19.36 -5.58
N ASP A 85 9.15 20.01 -5.98
CA ASP A 85 10.05 19.52 -7.03
C ASP A 85 10.59 18.12 -6.71
N ILE A 86 11.00 17.85 -5.47
CA ILE A 86 11.40 16.51 -5.03
C ILE A 86 10.22 15.52 -5.14
N LEU A 87 9.02 15.90 -4.72
CA LEU A 87 7.84 15.03 -4.77
C LEU A 87 7.45 14.68 -6.22
N HIS A 88 7.62 15.60 -7.18
CA HIS A 88 7.47 15.29 -8.60
C HIS A 88 8.55 14.33 -9.09
N LYS A 89 9.82 14.57 -8.72
CA LYS A 89 10.96 13.75 -9.17
C LYS A 89 10.91 12.30 -8.70
N ILE A 90 10.37 12.06 -7.51
CA ILE A 90 10.26 10.69 -6.96
C ILE A 90 8.93 10.01 -7.32
N TYR A 91 8.03 10.69 -8.03
CA TYR A 91 6.75 10.14 -8.43
C TYR A 91 6.92 9.19 -9.62
N ILE A 92 6.52 7.93 -9.41
CA ILE A 92 6.53 6.87 -10.41
C ILE A 92 5.09 6.33 -10.48
N PRO A 93 4.34 6.63 -11.56
CA PRO A 93 2.93 6.21 -11.70
C PRO A 93 2.71 4.72 -11.50
N GLU A 94 3.65 3.89 -11.94
CA GLU A 94 3.58 2.42 -11.93
C GLU A 94 3.65 1.85 -10.50
N LEU A 95 4.15 2.62 -9.53
CA LEU A 95 4.14 2.21 -8.13
C LEU A 95 2.76 2.31 -7.48
N GLN A 96 1.87 3.15 -8.04
CA GLN A 96 0.56 3.44 -7.46
C GLN A 96 -0.27 2.18 -7.35
N ARG A 97 -0.93 2.02 -6.20
CA ARG A 97 -1.75 0.86 -5.87
C ARG A 97 -3.24 1.17 -5.81
N SER A 98 -3.65 2.43 -5.81
CA SER A 98 -5.05 2.85 -5.63
C SER A 98 -6.02 2.20 -6.60
N SER A 99 -5.67 2.09 -7.89
CA SER A 99 -6.53 1.44 -8.89
C SER A 99 -6.72 -0.05 -8.59
N ARG A 100 -5.62 -0.74 -8.25
CA ARG A 100 -5.59 -2.16 -7.87
C ARG A 100 -6.35 -2.41 -6.57
N VAL A 101 -6.15 -1.57 -5.56
CA VAL A 101 -6.92 -1.60 -4.29
C VAL A 101 -8.41 -1.50 -4.55
N LYS A 102 -8.86 -0.55 -5.38
CA LYS A 102 -10.28 -0.39 -5.71
C LYS A 102 -10.84 -1.60 -6.45
N ALA A 103 -10.10 -2.14 -7.42
CA ALA A 103 -10.50 -3.34 -8.16
C ALA A 103 -10.59 -4.58 -7.25
N ASP A 104 -9.64 -4.74 -6.33
CA ASP A 104 -9.60 -5.83 -5.37
C ASP A 104 -10.77 -5.76 -4.41
N LEU A 105 -11.03 -4.60 -3.79
CA LEU A 105 -12.17 -4.39 -2.90
C LEU A 105 -13.52 -4.61 -3.59
N ALA A 106 -13.63 -4.26 -4.88
CA ALA A 106 -14.85 -4.52 -5.66
C ALA A 106 -15.06 -6.01 -5.96
N SER A 107 -14.00 -6.80 -5.98
CA SER A 107 -14.03 -8.24 -6.27
C SER A 107 -14.15 -9.11 -5.01
N LEU A 108 -13.83 -8.55 -3.83
CA LEU A 108 -13.95 -9.22 -2.54
C LEU A 108 -15.40 -9.26 -2.05
N PRO A 109 -15.76 -10.23 -1.18
CA PRO A 109 -17.06 -10.23 -0.53
C PRO A 109 -17.31 -8.94 0.23
N LYS A 110 -18.56 -8.45 0.17
CA LYS A 110 -18.98 -7.28 0.93
C LYS A 110 -18.85 -7.56 2.43
N LEU A 111 -18.30 -6.58 3.15
CA LEU A 111 -18.19 -6.65 4.60
C LEU A 111 -19.57 -6.41 5.25
N PRO A 112 -19.89 -7.08 6.38
CA PRO A 112 -21.12 -6.83 7.12
C PRO A 112 -21.21 -5.38 7.61
N ASP A 113 -22.43 -4.81 7.64
CA ASP A 113 -22.67 -3.41 8.04
C ASP A 113 -22.17 -3.06 9.44
N THR A 114 -22.12 -4.03 10.35
CA THR A 114 -21.58 -3.86 11.72
C THR A 114 -20.10 -3.44 11.73
N THR A 115 -19.37 -3.65 10.62
CA THR A 115 -17.96 -3.28 10.48
C THR A 115 -17.74 -1.84 9.99
N GLN A 116 -18.80 -1.09 9.67
CA GLN A 116 -18.74 0.27 9.14
C GLN A 116 -18.61 1.35 10.23
N HIS A 117 -19.16 1.15 11.42
CA HIS A 117 -19.35 2.22 12.41
C HIS A 117 -18.08 2.69 13.17
N ARG A 118 -16.96 1.96 13.10
CA ARG A 118 -15.65 2.39 13.62
C ARG A 118 -14.51 1.86 12.74
N ASN A 119 -14.47 2.29 11.48
CA ASN A 119 -13.38 1.90 10.59
C ASN A 119 -12.09 2.67 10.94
N SER A 120 -11.21 2.04 11.73
CA SER A 120 -9.87 2.55 12.04
C SER A 120 -9.05 2.93 10.79
N GLY A 121 -9.33 2.30 9.65
CA GLY A 121 -8.74 2.67 8.36
C GLY A 121 -9.10 4.08 7.92
N GLN A 122 -10.37 4.48 8.01
CA GLN A 122 -10.80 5.84 7.66
C GLN A 122 -10.20 6.90 8.59
N ALA A 123 -10.08 6.57 9.89
CA ALA A 123 -9.39 7.44 10.84
C ALA A 123 -7.91 7.62 10.46
N PHE A 124 -7.25 6.53 10.04
CA PHE A 124 -5.86 6.57 9.58
C PHE A 124 -5.70 7.35 8.27
N ARG A 125 -6.63 7.19 7.32
CA ARG A 125 -6.66 7.99 6.08
C ARG A 125 -6.77 9.47 6.36
N ARG A 126 -7.70 9.89 7.23
CA ARG A 126 -7.83 11.29 7.66
C ARG A 126 -6.53 11.78 8.29
N TYR A 127 -5.93 10.99 9.17
CA TYR A 127 -4.65 11.31 9.80
C TYR A 127 -3.54 11.52 8.76
N ILE A 128 -3.39 10.62 7.77
CA ILE A 128 -2.41 10.76 6.69
C ILE A 128 -2.65 12.06 5.91
N ASN A 129 -3.89 12.29 5.48
CA ASN A 129 -4.24 13.47 4.70
C ASN A 129 -3.91 14.76 5.46
N THR A 130 -4.31 14.87 6.73
CA THR A 130 -3.99 16.03 7.57
C THR A 130 -2.47 16.20 7.74
N ARG A 131 -1.73 15.12 8.03
CA ARG A 131 -0.29 15.22 8.27
C ARG A 131 0.50 15.56 7.02
N ILE A 132 0.12 15.04 5.86
CA ILE A 132 0.78 15.37 4.59
C ILE A 132 0.46 16.80 4.19
N GLN A 133 -0.77 17.29 4.42
CA GLN A 133 -1.12 18.69 4.18
C GLN A 133 -0.25 19.64 5.04
N GLU A 134 -0.05 19.32 6.32
CA GLU A 134 0.82 20.10 7.22
C GLU A 134 2.31 19.96 6.88
N LYS A 135 2.72 18.77 6.43
CA LYS A 135 4.13 18.39 6.23
C LYS A 135 4.30 17.56 4.94
N PRO A 136 4.31 18.19 3.75
CA PRO A 136 4.33 17.46 2.47
C PRO A 136 5.56 16.56 2.28
N HIS A 137 6.69 16.93 2.90
CA HIS A 137 7.92 16.12 2.86
C HIS A 137 7.76 14.72 3.47
N LEU A 138 6.71 14.47 4.27
CA LEU A 138 6.42 13.13 4.80
C LEU A 138 6.09 12.11 3.70
N ILE A 139 5.66 12.55 2.52
CA ILE A 139 5.43 11.67 1.36
C ILE A 139 6.69 10.85 1.04
N VAL A 140 7.89 11.43 1.17
CA VAL A 140 9.15 10.70 0.92
C VAL A 140 9.27 9.47 1.84
N ALA A 141 8.93 9.64 3.12
CA ALA A 141 8.96 8.54 4.08
C ALA A 141 7.84 7.53 3.82
N TYR A 142 6.61 7.98 3.57
CA TYR A 142 5.50 7.08 3.25
C TYR A 142 5.77 6.26 1.99
N ALA A 143 6.22 6.89 0.90
CA ALA A 143 6.57 6.22 -0.34
C ALA A 143 7.62 5.13 -0.10
N TRP A 144 8.70 5.46 0.61
CA TRP A 144 9.74 4.49 0.91
C TRP A 144 9.22 3.32 1.76
N ILE A 145 8.47 3.60 2.82
CA ILE A 145 7.97 2.57 3.75
C ILE A 145 6.94 1.67 3.06
N MET A 146 5.91 2.27 2.46
CA MET A 146 4.74 1.55 1.95
C MET A 146 5.12 0.70 0.74
N TYR A 147 5.83 1.29 -0.22
CA TYR A 147 6.26 0.53 -1.39
C TYR A 147 7.29 -0.54 -1.04
N SER A 148 8.28 -0.24 -0.17
CA SER A 148 9.23 -1.28 0.28
C SER A 148 8.53 -2.44 1.00
N ALA A 149 7.43 -2.19 1.71
CA ALA A 149 6.66 -3.25 2.35
C ALA A 149 6.04 -4.22 1.33
N VAL A 150 5.54 -3.71 0.20
CA VAL A 150 5.00 -4.56 -0.89
C VAL A 150 6.11 -5.27 -1.64
N PHE A 151 7.18 -4.55 -2.04
CA PHE A 151 8.26 -5.12 -2.86
C PHE A 151 9.14 -6.13 -2.12
N ASN A 152 9.42 -5.90 -0.84
CA ASN A 152 10.30 -6.78 -0.06
C ASN A 152 9.50 -7.74 0.82
N GLY A 153 8.65 -7.21 1.69
CA GLY A 153 7.87 -8.01 2.65
C GLY A 153 6.71 -8.76 1.99
N GLY A 154 6.18 -8.25 0.88
CA GLY A 154 5.02 -8.81 0.19
C GLY A 154 5.29 -10.18 -0.44
N ARG A 155 6.55 -10.56 -0.68
CA ARG A 155 6.87 -11.88 -1.29
C ARG A 155 6.34 -13.05 -0.48
N TRP A 156 6.54 -13.03 0.84
CA TRP A 156 6.05 -14.07 1.73
C TRP A 156 4.51 -14.08 1.80
N ILE A 157 3.90 -12.89 1.88
CA ILE A 157 2.43 -12.77 1.91
C ILE A 157 1.83 -13.31 0.61
N ARG A 158 2.41 -12.99 -0.55
CA ARG A 158 1.96 -13.51 -1.84
C ARG A 158 1.99 -15.03 -1.92
N GLY A 159 3.05 -15.66 -1.42
CA GLY A 159 3.13 -17.12 -1.34
C GLY A 159 1.92 -17.70 -0.59
N LEU A 160 1.63 -17.18 0.61
CA LEU A 160 0.45 -17.61 1.37
C LEU A 160 -0.87 -17.39 0.62
N LEU A 161 -1.01 -16.24 -0.06
CA LEU A 161 -2.23 -15.94 -0.80
C LEU A 161 -2.39 -16.85 -2.03
N CYS A 162 -1.29 -17.24 -2.67
CA CYS A 162 -1.26 -18.23 -3.74
C CYS A 162 -1.64 -19.63 -3.23
N ASP A 163 -1.10 -20.03 -2.09
CA ASP A 163 -1.34 -21.37 -1.52
C ASP A 163 -2.82 -21.58 -1.11
N ALA A 164 -3.59 -20.50 -0.93
CA ALA A 164 -5.02 -20.56 -0.67
C ALA A 164 -5.86 -21.07 -1.86
N GLY A 165 -5.30 -21.06 -3.08
CA GLY A 165 -5.96 -21.54 -4.29
C GLY A 165 -6.91 -20.52 -4.94
N PRO A 166 -7.04 -20.51 -6.28
CA PRO A 166 -7.88 -19.56 -7.01
C PRO A 166 -9.38 -19.65 -6.65
N GLU A 167 -9.86 -20.83 -6.29
CA GLU A 167 -11.23 -21.10 -5.88
C GLU A 167 -11.60 -20.38 -4.58
N PHE A 168 -10.68 -20.27 -3.62
CA PHE A 168 -10.88 -19.53 -2.38
C PHE A 168 -11.16 -18.04 -2.64
N TRP A 169 -10.54 -17.50 -3.70
CA TRP A 169 -10.70 -16.12 -4.13
C TRP A 169 -11.90 -15.91 -5.07
N GLY A 170 -12.66 -16.97 -5.38
CA GLY A 170 -13.80 -16.92 -6.30
C GLY A 170 -13.41 -16.67 -7.76
N LEU A 171 -12.16 -16.98 -8.15
CA LEU A 171 -11.71 -16.82 -9.52
C LEU A 171 -12.42 -17.82 -10.44
N GLN A 172 -12.99 -17.29 -11.52
CA GLN A 172 -13.63 -18.09 -12.57
C GLN A 172 -12.57 -18.71 -13.49
N GLU A 173 -12.95 -19.75 -14.22
CA GLU A 173 -12.07 -20.52 -15.13
C GLU A 173 -11.28 -19.62 -16.10
N GLY A 174 -11.91 -18.58 -16.64
CA GLY A 174 -11.27 -17.60 -17.53
C GLY A 174 -10.15 -16.75 -16.90
N LYS A 175 -9.95 -16.79 -15.57
CA LYS A 175 -8.86 -16.09 -14.87
C LYS A 175 -7.79 -17.04 -14.33
N LEU A 176 -7.97 -18.36 -14.46
CA LEU A 176 -7.00 -19.36 -13.99
C LEU A 176 -5.69 -19.29 -14.77
N HIS A 177 -5.73 -19.03 -16.08
CA HIS A 177 -4.50 -18.85 -16.87
C HIS A 177 -3.63 -17.69 -16.36
N VAL A 178 -4.25 -16.59 -15.90
CA VAL A 178 -3.53 -15.45 -15.31
C VAL A 178 -2.81 -15.88 -14.03
N TRP A 179 -3.51 -16.67 -13.21
CA TRP A 179 -2.98 -17.22 -11.97
C TRP A 179 -1.82 -18.20 -12.21
N GLU A 180 -1.96 -19.10 -13.18
CA GLU A 180 -0.93 -20.07 -13.58
C GLU A 180 0.32 -19.40 -14.14
N GLU A 181 0.19 -18.24 -14.77
CA GLU A 181 1.31 -17.42 -15.22
C GLU A 181 1.99 -16.61 -14.09
N GLY A 182 1.62 -16.86 -12.82
CA GLY A 182 2.19 -16.15 -11.67
C GLY A 182 1.70 -14.70 -11.53
N ARG A 183 0.60 -14.35 -12.21
CA ARG A 183 0.00 -13.01 -12.13
C ARG A 183 -1.20 -13.02 -11.17
N PHE A 184 -1.37 -11.94 -10.43
CA PHE A 184 -2.44 -11.77 -9.44
C PHE A 184 -3.56 -10.90 -10.03
N PRO A 185 -4.66 -11.47 -10.55
CA PRO A 185 -5.85 -10.70 -10.89
C PRO A 185 -6.56 -10.24 -9.61
N PRO A 186 -7.51 -9.28 -9.70
CA PRO A 186 -8.44 -9.04 -8.60
C PRO A 186 -9.11 -10.35 -8.16
N PRO A 187 -9.17 -10.64 -6.84
CA PRO A 187 -9.03 -9.70 -5.73
C PRO A 187 -7.61 -9.49 -5.13
N LEU A 188 -6.54 -9.91 -5.82
CA LEU A 188 -5.17 -9.86 -5.29
C LEU A 188 -4.22 -8.93 -6.07
N SER A 189 -4.74 -8.11 -6.99
CA SER A 189 -3.93 -7.28 -7.89
C SER A 189 -3.06 -6.23 -7.20
N PHE A 190 -3.40 -5.86 -5.95
CA PHE A 190 -2.58 -5.03 -5.07
C PHE A 190 -1.16 -5.60 -4.91
N TRP A 191 -1.05 -6.92 -4.80
CA TRP A 191 0.22 -7.59 -4.56
C TRP A 191 1.04 -7.83 -5.83
N GLN A 192 0.46 -7.64 -7.00
CA GLN A 192 1.18 -7.84 -8.26
C GLN A 192 2.35 -6.85 -8.38
N ILE A 193 3.55 -7.36 -8.68
CA ILE A 193 4.74 -6.55 -8.99
C ILE A 193 5.05 -6.76 -10.47
N GLU A 194 5.24 -5.68 -11.21
CA GLU A 194 5.61 -5.78 -12.63
C GLU A 194 7.07 -6.23 -12.73
N GLY A 195 7.35 -7.22 -13.60
CA GLY A 195 8.71 -7.71 -13.85
C GLY A 195 9.23 -8.79 -12.90
N GLU A 196 8.50 -9.18 -11.86
CA GLU A 196 8.78 -10.42 -11.12
C GLU A 196 8.09 -11.60 -11.83
N ARG A 197 8.89 -12.58 -12.25
CA ARG A 197 8.45 -13.93 -12.65
C ARG A 197 8.69 -14.88 -11.48
#